data_AF-A0AAZ3QTP4-F1
#
_entry.id   AF-A0AAZ3QTP4-F1
#
_cell.length_a   1.000
_cell.length_b   1.000
_cell.length_c   1.000
_cell.angle_alpha   90.00
_cell.angle_beta   90.00
_cell.angle_gamma   90.00
#
_symmetry.space_group_name_H-M   'P 1'
#
loop_
_entity.id
_entity.type
_entity.pdbx_description
1 polymer ?
#
loop_
_entity_poly.entity_id
_entity_poly.type
_entity_poly.pdbx_seq_one_letter_code
_entity_poly.pdbx_strand_id
1 'polypeptide(L)'
;MGKTGTPGGKINRPKTELGKKLYKRRRNLTREKRRRHIKVGAVVDEGLTTIHHLRKRNSSPRANITLSGKKKRKLLKQLQHMKAEKAALEVEAAPKKAAAPKKAAAPKAARRQKGVCPRGCGHGRYGMRRG
;
A
#
# COMPACT_ATOMS: atom_id res chain seq x y z
N MET A 1 27.14 23.92 4.10
CA MET A 1 26.97 25.17 4.88
C MET A 1 26.38 24.84 6.24
N GLY A 2 27.24 24.46 7.18
CA GLY A 2 26.84 24.11 8.54
C GLY A 2 26.54 25.35 9.34
N LYS A 3 25.33 25.47 9.90
CA LYS A 3 25.00 26.48 10.89
C LYS A 3 25.74 26.13 12.18
N THR A 4 26.92 26.72 12.36
CA THR A 4 27.61 26.86 13.65
C THR A 4 26.72 27.71 14.56
N GLY A 5 25.80 27.05 15.24
CA GLY A 5 24.95 27.71 16.22
C GLY A 5 25.80 28.22 17.38
N THR A 6 25.75 29.53 17.60
CA THR A 6 26.20 30.24 18.80
C THR A 6 25.84 29.41 20.06
N PRO A 7 26.75 29.28 21.06
CA PRO A 7 26.58 28.38 22.22
C PRO A 7 25.52 28.86 23.25
N GLY A 8 24.42 29.50 22.82
CA GLY A 8 23.39 30.07 23.70
C GLY A 8 21.98 29.50 23.52
N GLY A 9 21.69 28.78 22.43
CA GLY A 9 20.30 28.49 22.04
C GLY A 9 19.53 27.42 22.83
N LYS A 10 20.06 26.90 23.95
CA LYS A 10 19.49 25.70 24.63
C LYS A 10 19.56 25.71 26.15
N ILE A 11 19.95 26.83 26.77
CA ILE A 11 20.13 26.88 28.23
C ILE A 11 18.76 26.76 28.93
N ASN A 12 17.72 27.41 28.38
CA ASN A 12 16.38 27.47 28.98
C ASN A 12 15.31 26.63 28.25
N ARG A 13 15.69 25.76 27.30
CA ARG A 13 14.70 24.90 26.62
C ARG A 13 14.36 23.71 27.53
N PRO A 14 13.09 23.48 27.89
CA PRO A 14 12.73 22.33 28.70
C PRO A 14 13.17 21.04 27.99
N LYS A 15 13.92 20.21 28.71
CA LYS A 15 14.38 18.92 28.20
C LYS A 15 13.17 18.02 27.99
N THR A 16 13.14 17.31 26.86
CA THR A 16 12.17 16.23 26.65
C THR A 16 12.34 15.15 27.72
N GLU A 17 11.32 14.32 27.93
CA GLU A 17 11.36 13.23 28.91
C GLU A 17 12.59 12.30 28.76
N LEU A 18 13.05 12.11 27.52
CA LEU A 18 14.30 11.39 27.22
C LEU A 18 15.56 12.25 27.46
N GLY A 19 15.50 13.55 27.21
CA GLY A 19 16.58 14.49 27.52
C GLY A 19 16.89 14.57 29.01
N LYS A 20 15.89 14.39 29.88
CA LYS A 20 16.04 14.26 31.34
C LYS A 20 16.72 12.93 31.73
N LYS A 21 16.39 11.83 31.02
CA LYS A 21 16.91 10.47 31.28
C LYS A 21 18.07 10.10 30.36
N LEU A 22 19.28 10.60 30.66
CA LEU A 22 20.47 10.51 29.80
C LEU A 22 20.81 9.09 29.31
N TYR A 23 20.81 8.09 30.19
CA TYR A 23 21.11 6.71 29.81
C TYR A 23 20.05 6.09 28.92
N LYS A 24 18.76 6.40 29.13
CA LYS A 24 17.66 5.94 28.25
C LYS A 24 17.79 6.58 26.87
N ARG A 25 18.11 7.88 26.80
CA ARG A 25 18.37 8.58 25.53
C ARG A 25 19.53 7.95 24.78
N ARG A 26 20.69 7.74 25.42
CA ARG A 26 21.84 7.08 24.77
C ARG A 26 21.47 5.69 24.26
N ARG A 27 20.79 4.86 25.08
CA ARG A 27 20.34 3.52 24.69
C ARG A 27 19.40 3.54 23.47
N ASN A 28 18.43 4.46 23.45
CA ASN A 28 17.49 4.59 22.34
C ASN A 28 18.19 5.05 21.06
N LEU A 29 19.07 6.06 21.16
CA LEU A 29 19.86 6.54 20.03
C LEU A 29 20.75 5.43 19.45
N THR A 30 21.40 4.63 20.29
CA THR A 30 22.21 3.49 19.83
C THR A 30 21.35 2.41 19.17
N ARG A 31 20.16 2.11 19.73
CA ARG A 31 19.21 1.17 19.12
C ARG A 31 18.71 1.67 17.76
N GLU A 32 18.36 2.94 17.64
CA GLU A 32 17.95 3.54 16.37
C GLU A 32 19.07 3.53 15.35
N LYS A 33 20.30 3.92 15.74
CA LYS A 33 21.47 3.80 14.88
C LYS A 33 21.61 2.37 14.39
N ARG A 34 21.60 1.37 15.28
CA ARG A 34 21.68 -0.05 14.87
C ARG A 34 20.56 -0.42 13.89
N ARG A 35 19.30 -0.04 14.16
CA ARG A 35 18.15 -0.32 13.27
C ARG A 35 18.33 0.28 11.87
N ARG A 36 18.83 1.51 11.76
CA ARG A 36 19.06 2.18 10.46
C ARG A 36 20.14 1.50 9.61
N HIS A 37 21.12 0.84 10.23
CA HIS A 37 22.21 0.15 9.53
C HIS A 37 21.90 -1.31 9.19
N ILE A 38 20.77 -1.86 9.66
CA ILE A 38 20.38 -3.22 9.29
C ILE A 38 19.89 -3.21 7.84
N LYS A 39 20.67 -3.82 6.95
CA LYS A 39 20.26 -4.09 5.56
C LYS A 39 19.10 -5.08 5.57
N VAL A 40 17.91 -4.66 5.18
CA VAL A 40 16.74 -5.56 5.09
C VAL A 40 16.86 -6.38 3.81
N GLY A 41 16.70 -7.71 3.91
CA GLY A 41 16.72 -8.60 2.73
C GLY A 41 15.50 -8.39 1.84
N ALA A 42 15.61 -8.67 0.54
CA ALA A 42 14.51 -8.48 -0.41
C ALA A 42 13.36 -9.49 -0.14
N VAL A 43 12.10 -9.05 -0.27
CA VAL A 43 10.98 -9.96 -0.59
C VAL A 43 10.77 -9.89 -2.08
N VAL A 44 10.75 -11.04 -2.75
CA VAL A 44 10.40 -11.09 -4.17
C VAL A 44 8.95 -11.55 -4.34
N ASP A 45 8.55 -12.60 -3.62
CA ASP A 45 7.23 -13.22 -3.76
C ASP A 45 6.29 -12.86 -2.59
N GLU A 46 5.96 -11.58 -2.40
CA GLU A 46 5.16 -11.08 -1.27
C GLU A 46 3.80 -11.80 -1.12
N GLY A 47 3.12 -12.08 -2.25
CA GLY A 47 1.82 -12.75 -2.25
C GLY A 47 1.85 -14.27 -2.02
N LEU A 48 3.02 -14.89 -1.95
CA LEU A 48 3.19 -16.35 -1.78
C LEU A 48 4.06 -16.69 -0.56
N THR A 49 4.37 -15.72 0.31
CA THR A 49 5.20 -15.97 1.48
C THR A 49 4.54 -16.95 2.45
N THR A 50 5.20 -18.07 2.74
CA THR A 50 4.72 -19.06 3.73
C THR A 50 5.11 -18.66 5.15
N ILE A 51 4.45 -19.27 6.15
CA ILE A 51 4.72 -19.06 7.58
C ILE A 51 6.22 -19.27 7.91
N HIS A 52 6.87 -20.22 7.25
CA HIS A 52 8.29 -20.48 7.45
C HIS A 52 9.18 -19.30 7.03
N HIS A 53 8.82 -18.59 5.95
CA HIS A 53 9.53 -17.39 5.52
C HIS A 53 9.35 -16.24 6.53
N LEU A 54 8.16 -16.11 7.12
CA LEU A 54 7.90 -15.15 8.19
C LEU A 54 8.73 -15.46 9.45
N ARG A 55 8.78 -16.74 9.87
CA ARG A 55 9.63 -17.16 11.02
C ARG A 55 11.10 -16.88 10.76
N LYS A 56 11.62 -17.16 9.56
CA LYS A 56 13.00 -16.82 9.17
C LYS A 56 13.30 -15.33 9.28
N ARG A 57 12.34 -14.46 8.95
CA ARG A 57 12.51 -13.01 9.05
C ARG A 57 12.40 -12.46 10.46
N ASN A 58 11.53 -13.03 11.27
CA ASN A 58 11.44 -12.69 12.69
C ASN A 58 12.77 -13.00 13.40
N SER A 59 13.43 -14.10 13.03
CA SER A 59 14.77 -14.43 13.53
C SER A 59 15.88 -13.58 12.89
N SER A 60 15.80 -13.26 11.60
CA SER A 60 16.80 -12.42 10.91
C SER A 60 16.19 -11.50 9.84
N PRO A 61 16.24 -10.16 10.02
CA PRO A 61 15.71 -9.21 9.05
C PRO A 61 16.52 -9.14 7.74
N ARG A 62 17.74 -9.69 7.73
CA ARG A 62 18.64 -9.69 6.56
C ARG A 62 18.35 -10.82 5.57
N ALA A 63 17.53 -11.80 5.95
CA ALA A 63 17.28 -12.97 5.11
C ALA A 63 16.44 -12.59 3.87
N ASN A 64 16.89 -13.01 2.69
CA ASN A 64 16.11 -12.89 1.46
C ASN A 64 14.96 -13.91 1.47
N ILE A 65 13.75 -13.43 1.20
CA ILE A 65 12.57 -14.29 1.06
C ILE A 65 12.32 -14.50 -0.43
N THR A 66 12.77 -15.65 -0.92
CA THR A 66 12.47 -16.15 -2.26
C THR A 66 11.89 -17.55 -2.15
N LEU A 67 10.85 -17.83 -2.95
CA LEU A 67 10.43 -19.20 -3.17
C LEU A 67 11.26 -19.79 -4.30
N SER A 68 11.68 -21.04 -4.15
CA SER A 68 12.14 -21.81 -5.30
C SER A 68 11.02 -21.88 -6.34
N GLY A 69 11.38 -21.81 -7.63
CA GLY A 69 10.40 -21.79 -8.73
C GLY A 69 9.41 -22.96 -8.69
N LYS A 70 9.85 -24.15 -8.27
CA LYS A 70 8.96 -25.32 -8.10
C LYS A 70 7.90 -25.08 -7.01
N LYS A 71 8.29 -24.45 -5.90
CA LYS A 71 7.37 -24.11 -4.79
C LYS A 71 6.36 -23.05 -5.23
N LYS A 72 6.83 -22.00 -5.92
CA LYS A 72 5.98 -20.95 -6.48
C LYS A 72 4.90 -21.52 -7.41
N ARG A 73 5.28 -22.37 -8.38
CA ARG A 73 4.32 -23.00 -9.31
C ARG A 73 3.29 -23.87 -8.59
N LYS A 74 3.72 -24.67 -7.60
CA LYS A 74 2.78 -25.52 -6.83
C LYS A 74 1.75 -24.70 -6.05
N LEU A 75 2.18 -23.65 -5.35
CA LEU A 75 1.27 -22.80 -4.57
C LEU A 75 0.28 -22.04 -5.46
N LEU A 76 0.75 -21.50 -6.59
CA LEU A 76 -0.14 -20.85 -7.56
C LEU A 76 -1.20 -21.79 -8.10
N LYS A 77 -0.81 -23.04 -8.43
CA LYS A 77 -1.75 -24.05 -8.91
C LYS A 77 -2.82 -24.38 -7.85
N GLN A 78 -2.42 -24.53 -6.58
CA GLN A 78 -3.37 -24.76 -5.49
C GLN A 78 -4.35 -23.59 -5.31
N LEU A 79 -3.85 -22.35 -5.33
CA LEU A 79 -4.71 -21.17 -5.23
C LEU A 79 -5.68 -21.06 -6.41
N GLN A 80 -5.26 -21.44 -7.62
CA GLN A 80 -6.14 -21.48 -8.80
C GLN A 80 -7.25 -22.50 -8.65
N HIS A 81 -6.94 -23.73 -8.20
CA HIS A 81 -7.96 -24.75 -7.95
C HIS A 81 -8.96 -24.31 -6.88
N MET A 82 -8.47 -23.80 -5.74
CA MET A 82 -9.36 -23.30 -4.68
C MET A 82 -10.25 -22.14 -5.13
N LYS A 83 -9.77 -21.27 -6.04
CA LYS A 83 -10.59 -20.20 -6.62
C LYS A 83 -11.65 -20.75 -7.56
N ALA A 84 -11.30 -21.74 -8.38
CA ALA A 84 -12.25 -22.38 -9.29
C ALA A 84 -13.35 -23.13 -8.52
N GLU A 85 -12.99 -23.87 -7.47
CA GLU A 85 -13.94 -24.56 -6.60
C GLU A 85 -14.90 -23.59 -5.91
N LYS A 86 -14.37 -22.50 -5.33
CA LYS A 86 -15.20 -21.45 -4.71
C LYS A 86 -16.16 -20.79 -5.70
N ALA A 87 -15.68 -20.49 -6.90
CA ALA A 87 -16.51 -19.90 -7.96
C ALA A 87 -17.61 -20.86 -8.42
N ALA A 88 -17.32 -22.16 -8.56
CA ALA A 88 -18.32 -23.15 -8.91
C ALA A 88 -19.43 -23.26 -7.84
N LEU A 89 -19.05 -23.19 -6.56
CA LEU A 89 -19.97 -23.25 -5.43
C LEU A 89 -20.88 -22.00 -5.34
N GLU A 90 -20.35 -20.80 -5.61
CA GLU A 90 -21.17 -19.58 -5.68
C GLU A 90 -22.16 -19.58 -6.87
N VAL A 91 -21.82 -20.25 -7.99
CA VAL A 91 -22.71 -20.36 -9.16
C VAL A 91 -23.85 -21.36 -8.92
N GLU A 92 -23.59 -22.46 -8.19
CA GLU A 92 -24.63 -23.40 -7.77
C GLU A 92 -25.58 -22.82 -6.70
N ALA A 93 -25.10 -21.87 -5.88
CA ALA A 93 -25.88 -21.27 -4.80
C ALA A 93 -26.81 -20.10 -5.25
N ALA A 94 -26.86 -19.77 -6.54
CA ALA A 94 -27.83 -18.78 -7.04
C ALA A 94 -29.23 -19.41 -7.14
N PRO A 95 -30.22 -19.04 -6.29
CA PRO A 95 -31.58 -19.53 -6.48
C PRO A 95 -32.16 -18.91 -7.76
N LYS A 96 -32.56 -19.78 -8.68
CA LYS A 96 -33.46 -19.44 -9.79
C LYS A 96 -34.74 -18.84 -9.19
N LYS A 97 -34.90 -17.53 -9.25
CA LYS A 97 -36.22 -16.88 -9.22
C LYS A 97 -36.45 -16.17 -10.54
N ALA A 98 -37.09 -16.89 -11.46
CA ALA A 98 -37.76 -16.30 -12.60
C ALA A 98 -39.18 -15.91 -12.19
N ALA A 99 -39.56 -14.64 -12.39
CA ALA A 99 -40.79 -14.21 -13.08
C ALA A 99 -41.14 -12.72 -12.79
N ALA A 100 -40.78 -11.87 -13.76
CA ALA A 100 -41.62 -10.86 -14.44
C ALA A 100 -42.21 -9.61 -13.71
N PRO A 101 -42.54 -8.54 -14.48
CA PRO A 101 -42.25 -7.15 -14.15
C PRO A 101 -43.49 -6.32 -13.76
N LYS A 102 -43.30 -5.22 -13.04
CA LYS A 102 -44.28 -4.12 -12.98
C LYS A 102 -43.61 -2.79 -13.34
N LYS A 103 -44.03 -2.25 -14.48
CA LYS A 103 -43.81 -0.86 -14.89
C LYS A 103 -44.41 0.08 -13.84
N ALA A 104 -43.72 1.16 -13.47
CA ALA A 104 -44.30 2.49 -13.33
C ALA A 104 -43.24 3.57 -13.09
N ALA A 105 -43.26 4.57 -13.97
CA ALA A 105 -42.97 5.98 -13.73
C ALA A 105 -41.51 6.42 -13.42
N ALA A 106 -40.82 6.81 -14.48
CA ALA A 106 -40.12 8.10 -14.50
C ALA A 106 -40.74 8.95 -15.64
N PRO A 107 -40.53 10.27 -15.77
CA PRO A 107 -39.71 11.18 -14.96
C PRO A 107 -40.40 12.53 -14.66
N LYS A 108 -39.94 13.32 -13.68
CA LYS A 108 -40.01 14.80 -13.81
C LYS A 108 -38.77 15.48 -13.24
N ALA A 109 -38.12 16.19 -14.15
CA ALA A 109 -37.00 17.08 -13.94
C ALA A 109 -37.42 18.36 -13.21
N ALA A 110 -36.55 18.84 -12.33
CA ALA A 110 -36.42 20.26 -11.98
C ALA A 110 -34.91 20.53 -11.81
N ARG A 111 -34.26 21.11 -12.83
CA ARG A 111 -34.12 22.56 -13.09
C ARG A 111 -32.79 23.09 -12.53
N ARG A 112 -31.79 23.01 -13.41
CA ARG A 112 -30.78 24.04 -13.74
C ARG A 112 -30.60 25.18 -12.73
N GLN A 113 -29.36 25.37 -12.30
CA GLN A 113 -28.73 26.69 -12.39
C GLN A 113 -27.52 26.62 -13.32
N LYS A 114 -27.55 27.52 -14.31
CA LYS A 114 -26.49 27.81 -15.28
C LYS A 114 -25.72 29.04 -14.79
N GLY A 115 -24.44 29.10 -15.17
CA GLY A 115 -23.65 30.33 -15.31
C GLY A 115 -22.53 30.40 -14.28
N VAL A 116 -21.24 30.50 -14.62
CA VAL A 116 -20.61 31.05 -15.82
C VAL A 116 -19.25 30.36 -16.05
N CYS A 117 -18.98 29.96 -17.30
CA CYS A 117 -17.66 29.70 -17.90
C CYS A 117 -17.28 30.95 -18.74
N PRO A 118 -16.14 31.03 -19.46
CA PRO A 118 -14.75 30.58 -19.22
C PRO A 118 -13.70 31.65 -19.67
N ARG A 119 -12.44 31.58 -19.23
CA ARG A 119 -11.23 31.98 -20.01
C ARG A 119 -10.03 31.18 -19.45
N GLY A 120 -9.19 30.47 -20.20
CA GLY A 120 -9.07 30.33 -21.64
C GLY A 120 -8.59 28.92 -22.02
N CYS A 121 -9.20 28.40 -23.08
CA CYS A 121 -8.76 27.26 -23.86
C CYS A 121 -7.94 27.80 -25.04
N GLY A 122 -6.61 27.77 -24.93
CA GLY A 122 -5.69 27.94 -26.05
C GLY A 122 -5.49 26.61 -26.77
N HIS A 123 -5.84 26.60 -28.04
CA HIS A 123 -5.86 25.44 -28.94
C HIS A 123 -4.46 24.98 -29.35
N GLY A 124 -4.32 23.70 -29.73
CA GLY A 124 -3.13 23.20 -30.39
C GLY A 124 -3.17 21.71 -30.76
N ARG A 125 -4.24 21.26 -31.45
CA ARG A 125 -4.21 19.99 -32.19
C ARG A 125 -3.69 20.26 -33.60
N TYR A 126 -2.52 19.72 -33.92
CA TYR A 126 -2.12 19.22 -35.24
C TYR A 126 -1.08 18.12 -34.90
N GLY A 127 -1.27 16.82 -35.09
CA GLY A 127 -1.86 16.13 -36.24
C GLY A 127 -0.75 15.86 -37.25
N MET A 128 -0.08 14.70 -37.18
CA MET A 128 0.50 13.98 -38.32
C MET A 128 0.95 12.57 -37.91
N ARG A 129 0.16 11.59 -38.33
CA ARG A 129 0.56 10.20 -38.62
C ARG A 129 0.85 10.17 -40.11
N ARG A 130 2.02 9.68 -40.54
CA ARG A 130 2.31 8.93 -41.79
C ARG A 130 3.82 8.82 -42.00
N GLY A 131 4.27 7.65 -42.46
CA GLY A 131 5.65 7.26 -42.73
C GLY A 131 5.84 5.81 -42.33
#